data_AF-Q8IPD6-F1
#
_entry.id   AF-Q8IPD6-F1
#
_cell.length_a   1.000
_cell.length_b   1.000
_cell.length_c   1.000
_cell.angle_alpha   90.00
_cell.angle_beta   90.00
_cell.angle_gamma   90.00
#
_symmetry.space_group_name_H-M   'P 1'
#
loop_
_entity.id
_entity.type
_entity.pdbx_description
1 polymer ?
#
loop_
_entity_poly.entity_id
_entity_poly.type
_entity_poly.pdbx_seq_one_letter_code
_entity_poly.pdbx_strand_id
1 'polypeptide(L)'
;MSARKEKRDIHYWRKQAATLPDFVPPWKREQDLQQLQHRASILWSPQLQDQDDKAVREYLDYAASLYDIEEEQALFILRRHGYDLPLAHRRLEKTETARGCRYHRWKAEDLIRLTKAFEQYGTDFAKVRKELPHFPLAELRLYFSFMSSALETDDQQAIHR
;
A
#
# COMPACT_ATOMS: atom_id res chain seq x y z
N MET A 1 6.06 9.18 46.14
CA MET A 1 7.45 9.65 45.94
C MET A 1 8.05 8.94 44.73
N SER A 2 8.11 9.61 43.58
CA SER A 2 8.60 9.01 42.33
C SER A 2 10.13 9.06 42.31
N ALA A 3 10.75 8.01 42.83
CA ALA A 3 12.19 7.79 42.76
C ALA A 3 12.53 7.22 41.38
N ARG A 4 12.99 8.08 40.46
CA ARG A 4 13.88 7.78 39.32
C ARG A 4 13.82 8.92 38.29
N LYS A 5 14.32 10.08 38.65
CA LYS A 5 15.05 10.90 37.66
C LYS A 5 16.46 10.33 37.60
N GLU A 6 16.62 9.16 36.97
CA GLU A 6 17.95 8.69 36.60
C GLU A 6 18.58 9.77 35.72
N LYS A 7 19.68 10.36 36.20
CA LYS A 7 20.45 11.34 35.43
C LYS A 7 20.88 10.67 34.14
N ARG A 8 20.49 11.25 33.00
CA ARG A 8 20.85 10.80 31.65
C ARG A 8 22.32 11.09 31.37
N ASP A 9 23.20 10.47 32.13
CA ASP A 9 24.65 10.63 32.04
C ASP A 9 25.22 9.81 30.87
N ILE A 10 26.50 9.98 30.55
CA ILE A 10 27.17 9.29 29.41
C ILE A 10 26.94 7.78 29.43
N HIS A 11 26.89 7.14 30.60
CA HIS A 11 26.59 5.71 30.74
C HIS A 11 25.17 5.32 30.32
N TYR A 12 24.18 6.19 30.58
CA TYR A 12 22.81 5.97 30.11
C TYR A 12 22.77 5.97 28.59
N TRP A 13 23.37 6.99 27.95
CA TRP A 13 23.40 7.09 26.50
C TRP A 13 24.22 5.99 25.84
N ARG A 14 25.32 5.53 26.44
CA ARG A 14 26.11 4.41 25.90
C ARG A 14 25.35 3.08 25.90
N LYS A 15 24.40 2.87 26.83
CA LYS A 15 23.51 1.70 26.84
C LYS A 15 22.37 1.80 25.81
N GLN A 16 21.93 3.03 25.50
CA GLN A 16 20.88 3.29 24.52
C GLN A 16 21.42 3.43 23.08
N ALA A 17 22.71 3.70 22.93
CA ALA A 17 23.34 3.87 21.64
C ALA A 17 23.40 2.56 20.86
N ALA A 18 23.10 2.62 19.57
CA ALA A 18 23.34 1.51 18.66
C ALA A 18 24.85 1.26 18.52
N THR A 19 25.23 -0.02 18.41
CA THR A 19 26.60 -0.38 18.06
C THR A 19 26.83 -0.01 16.60
N LEU A 20 27.83 0.83 16.33
CA LEU A 20 28.25 1.13 14.96
C LEU A 20 28.81 -0.15 14.34
N PRO A 21 28.28 -0.62 13.20
CA PRO A 21 28.83 -1.77 12.51
C PRO A 21 30.22 -1.42 11.96
N ASP A 22 31.13 -2.39 11.98
CA ASP A 22 32.45 -2.25 11.36
C ASP A 22 32.32 -1.99 9.86
N PHE A 23 33.24 -1.19 9.32
CA PHE A 23 33.27 -0.93 7.89
C PHE A 23 33.61 -2.22 7.12
N VAL A 24 32.66 -2.69 6.30
CA VAL A 24 32.89 -3.81 5.39
C VAL A 24 33.37 -3.25 4.04
N PRO A 25 34.55 -3.65 3.53
CA PRO A 25 35.03 -3.21 2.22
C PRO A 25 34.14 -3.80 1.09
N PRO A 26 34.04 -3.12 -0.08
CA PRO A 26 33.06 -3.45 -1.12
C PRO A 26 33.06 -4.92 -1.57
N TRP A 27 34.24 -5.53 -1.74
CA TRP A 27 34.40 -6.92 -2.19
C TRP A 27 33.77 -7.96 -1.24
N LYS A 28 33.68 -7.66 0.06
CA LYS A 28 33.06 -8.56 1.04
C LYS A 28 31.54 -8.34 1.14
N ARG A 29 31.05 -7.17 0.73
CA ARG A 29 29.60 -6.85 0.73
C ARG A 29 28.83 -7.61 -0.35
N GLU A 30 29.47 -8.05 -1.43
CA GLU A 30 28.78 -8.72 -2.54
C GLU A 30 27.99 -9.95 -2.07
N GLN A 31 28.54 -10.74 -1.15
CA GLN A 31 27.84 -11.88 -0.54
C GLN A 31 26.63 -11.44 0.30
N ASP A 32 26.78 -10.40 1.12
CA ASP A 32 25.69 -9.85 1.93
C ASP A 32 24.59 -9.20 1.07
N LEU A 33 24.98 -8.53 -0.02
CA LEU A 33 24.07 -7.91 -0.99
C LEU A 33 23.23 -8.96 -1.73
N GLN A 34 23.82 -10.11 -2.08
CA GLN A 34 23.06 -11.23 -2.65
C GLN A 34 21.99 -11.74 -1.67
N GLN A 35 22.30 -11.81 -0.37
CA GLN A 35 21.29 -12.16 0.65
C GLN A 35 20.20 -11.09 0.81
N LEU A 36 20.55 -9.81 0.65
CA LEU A 36 19.60 -8.70 0.69
C LEU A 36 18.65 -8.69 -0.52
N GLN A 37 19.13 -9.06 -1.72
CA GLN A 37 18.30 -9.21 -2.91
C GLN A 37 17.17 -10.22 -2.72
N HIS A 38 17.36 -11.27 -1.89
CA HIS A 38 16.28 -12.19 -1.56
C HIS A 38 15.17 -11.57 -0.70
N ARG A 39 15.45 -10.47 0.02
CA ARG A 39 14.47 -9.79 0.88
C ARG A 39 13.73 -8.66 0.18
N ALA A 40 14.40 -7.98 -0.74
CA ALA A 40 13.84 -6.86 -1.48
C ALA A 40 13.53 -7.27 -2.93
N SER A 41 12.27 -7.17 -3.33
CA SER A 41 11.91 -7.20 -4.74
C SER A 41 11.80 -5.77 -5.25
N ILE A 42 12.35 -5.49 -6.43
CA ILE A 42 12.06 -4.24 -7.13
C ILE A 42 10.54 -4.21 -7.34
N LEU A 43 9.87 -3.09 -7.07
CA LEU A 43 8.44 -2.91 -7.37
C LEU A 43 8.23 -2.04 -8.61
N TRP A 44 9.08 -1.04 -8.79
CA TRP A 44 9.09 -0.12 -9.92
C TRP A 44 10.53 0.32 -10.18
N SER A 45 10.90 0.54 -11.44
CA SER A 45 12.20 1.08 -11.84
C SER A 45 11.99 2.02 -13.03
N PRO A 46 12.55 3.23 -13.01
CA PRO A 46 12.45 4.16 -14.14
C PRO A 46 13.36 3.65 -15.28
N GLN A 47 12.85 2.73 -16.08
CA GLN A 47 13.53 2.22 -17.29
C GLN A 47 13.01 2.89 -18.56
N LEU A 48 11.91 3.63 -18.44
CA LEU A 48 11.26 4.38 -19.50
C LEU A 48 12.04 5.67 -19.78
N GLN A 49 12.15 6.06 -21.04
CA GLN A 49 12.76 7.32 -21.42
C GLN A 49 11.76 8.45 -21.14
N ASP A 50 12.21 9.70 -20.98
CA ASP A 50 11.32 10.86 -20.75
C ASP A 50 10.22 10.98 -21.84
N GLN A 51 10.49 10.46 -23.05
CA GLN A 51 9.53 10.42 -24.16
C GLN A 51 8.31 9.52 -23.89
N ASP A 52 8.44 8.55 -22.98
CA ASP A 52 7.42 7.55 -22.68
C ASP A 52 6.41 8.04 -21.63
N ASP A 53 6.70 9.10 -20.87
CA ASP A 53 5.83 9.60 -19.79
C ASP A 53 4.41 9.89 -20.27
N LYS A 54 4.28 10.48 -21.47
CA LYS A 54 2.97 10.74 -22.07
C LYS A 54 2.25 9.44 -22.42
N ALA A 55 2.97 8.49 -23.00
CA ALA A 55 2.41 7.20 -23.41
C ALA A 55 2.00 6.34 -22.20
N VAL A 56 2.74 6.43 -21.08
CA VAL A 56 2.40 5.80 -19.81
C VAL A 56 1.13 6.41 -19.24
N ARG A 57 0.99 7.75 -19.25
CA ARG A 57 -0.25 8.41 -18.81
C ARG A 57 -1.45 7.99 -19.66
N GLU A 58 -1.29 7.95 -20.98
CA GLU A 58 -2.34 7.46 -21.89
C GLU A 58 -2.72 6.00 -21.58
N TYR A 59 -1.74 5.14 -21.25
CA TYR A 59 -1.98 3.76 -20.80
C TYR A 59 -2.73 3.70 -19.46
N LEU A 60 -2.37 4.55 -18.49
CA LEU A 60 -3.04 4.62 -17.19
C LEU A 60 -4.49 5.09 -17.33
N ASP A 61 -4.72 6.13 -18.14
CA ASP A 61 -6.06 6.63 -18.44
C ASP A 61 -6.91 5.56 -19.17
N TYR A 62 -6.30 4.81 -20.09
CA TYR A 62 -6.95 3.67 -20.76
C TYR A 62 -7.33 2.56 -19.76
N ALA A 63 -6.45 2.23 -18.82
CA ALA A 63 -6.69 1.21 -17.80
C ALA A 63 -7.82 1.62 -16.83
N ALA A 64 -7.81 2.88 -16.38
CA ALA A 64 -8.82 3.43 -15.48
C ALA A 64 -10.19 3.52 -16.16
N SER A 65 -10.25 4.04 -17.39
CA SER A 65 -11.51 4.32 -18.08
C SER A 65 -12.25 3.07 -18.57
N LEU A 66 -11.55 2.04 -19.07
CA LEU A 66 -12.19 0.86 -19.65
C LEU A 66 -12.34 -0.31 -18.69
N TYR A 67 -11.43 -0.45 -17.74
CA TYR A 67 -11.35 -1.64 -16.87
C TYR A 67 -11.48 -1.34 -15.39
N ASP A 68 -11.59 -0.07 -14.99
CA ASP A 68 -11.66 0.37 -13.58
C ASP A 68 -10.50 -0.19 -12.73
N ILE A 69 -9.30 -0.12 -13.32
CA ILE A 69 -8.06 -0.61 -12.70
C ILE A 69 -7.33 0.56 -12.03
N GLU A 70 -6.96 0.38 -10.76
CA GLU A 70 -6.13 1.32 -10.02
C GLU A 70 -4.75 1.50 -10.69
N GLU A 71 -4.21 2.72 -10.62
CA GLU A 71 -2.91 3.08 -11.21
C GLU A 71 -1.79 2.11 -10.80
N GLU A 72 -1.72 1.73 -9.52
CA GLU A 72 -0.73 0.77 -9.01
C GLU A 72 -0.78 -0.58 -9.72
N GLN A 73 -1.99 -1.09 -10.02
CA GLN A 73 -2.16 -2.36 -10.70
C GLN A 73 -1.75 -2.24 -12.18
N ALA A 74 -2.11 -1.14 -12.83
CA ALA A 74 -1.72 -0.87 -14.20
C ALA A 74 -0.19 -0.77 -14.34
N LEU A 75 0.48 -0.05 -13.42
CA LEU A 75 1.94 0.05 -13.38
C LEU A 75 2.61 -1.30 -13.08
N PHE A 76 2.02 -2.11 -12.20
CA PHE A 76 2.52 -3.46 -11.92
C PHE A 76 2.51 -4.35 -13.18
N ILE A 77 1.43 -4.29 -13.97
CA ILE A 77 1.32 -5.04 -15.24
C ILE A 77 2.38 -4.56 -16.22
N LEU A 78 2.52 -3.23 -16.38
CA LEU A 78 3.51 -2.64 -17.27
C LEU A 78 4.93 -3.10 -16.92
N ARG A 79 5.30 -3.03 -15.64
CA ARG A 79 6.61 -3.50 -15.19
C ARG A 79 6.79 -5.01 -15.41
N ARG A 80 5.77 -5.82 -15.09
CA ARG A 80 5.85 -7.29 -15.21
C ARG A 80 6.17 -7.72 -16.63
N HIS A 81 5.73 -6.94 -17.61
CA HIS A 81 5.96 -7.15 -19.04
C HIS A 81 7.14 -6.32 -19.58
N GLY A 82 8.05 -5.86 -18.73
CA GLY A 82 9.30 -5.21 -19.14
C GLY A 82 9.13 -3.80 -19.70
N TYR A 83 8.09 -3.07 -19.27
CA TYR A 83 7.77 -1.71 -19.73
C TYR A 83 7.34 -1.61 -21.21
N ASP A 84 6.95 -2.74 -21.82
CA ASP A 84 6.35 -2.79 -23.16
C ASP A 84 4.87 -2.36 -23.10
N LEU A 85 4.60 -1.11 -23.50
CA LEU A 85 3.26 -0.52 -23.50
C LEU A 85 2.26 -1.29 -24.41
N PRO A 86 2.57 -1.59 -25.70
CA PRO A 86 1.70 -2.42 -26.54
C PRO A 86 1.36 -3.78 -25.92
N LEU A 87 2.33 -4.45 -25.31
CA LEU A 87 2.08 -5.72 -24.64
C LEU A 87 1.20 -5.54 -23.40
N ALA A 88 1.43 -4.49 -22.61
CA ALA A 88 0.63 -4.17 -21.44
C ALA A 88 -0.84 -3.90 -21.81
N HIS A 89 -1.12 -3.15 -22.88
CA HIS A 89 -2.49 -2.94 -23.39
C HIS A 89 -3.20 -4.27 -23.72
N ARG A 90 -2.54 -5.16 -24.46
CA ARG A 90 -3.10 -6.49 -24.78
C ARG A 90 -3.35 -7.35 -23.54
N ARG A 91 -2.60 -7.13 -22.47
CA ARG A 91 -2.74 -7.86 -21.19
C ARG A 91 -3.88 -7.33 -20.36
N LEU A 92 -4.12 -6.01 -20.40
CA LEU A 92 -5.34 -5.41 -19.85
C LEU A 92 -6.58 -5.99 -20.55
N GLU A 93 -6.56 -6.10 -21.88
CA GLU A 93 -7.65 -6.69 -22.67
C GLU A 93 -7.92 -8.16 -22.34
N LYS A 94 -6.85 -8.96 -22.11
CA LYS A 94 -6.94 -10.41 -21.88
C LYS A 94 -7.26 -10.80 -20.43
N THR A 95 -7.72 -9.87 -19.60
CA THR A 95 -8.12 -10.16 -18.20
C THR A 95 -7.00 -10.79 -17.36
N GLU A 96 -5.77 -10.27 -17.40
CA GLU A 96 -4.82 -10.48 -16.28
C GLU A 96 -5.25 -9.75 -14.99
N THR A 97 -6.36 -9.02 -15.06
CA THR A 97 -6.90 -8.15 -14.03
C THR A 97 -8.22 -8.66 -13.46
N ALA A 98 -8.21 -9.89 -12.92
CA ALA A 98 -9.23 -10.35 -11.96
C ALA A 98 -9.07 -9.66 -10.59
N ARG A 99 -8.66 -8.39 -10.60
CA ARG A 99 -8.22 -7.63 -9.44
C ARG A 99 -8.59 -6.15 -9.61
N GLY A 100 -9.83 -5.88 -10.02
CA GLY A 100 -10.47 -4.57 -9.81
C GLY A 100 -10.36 -4.12 -8.35
N CYS A 101 -10.58 -2.82 -8.12
CA CYS A 101 -10.49 -2.10 -6.84
C CYS A 101 -10.61 -3.02 -5.61
N ARG A 102 -9.69 -2.94 -4.64
CA ARG A 102 -9.56 -3.92 -3.55
C ARG A 102 -10.90 -4.30 -2.87
N TYR A 103 -11.84 -3.35 -2.81
CA TYR A 103 -13.17 -3.50 -2.22
C TYR A 103 -14.23 -4.12 -3.14
N HIS A 104 -14.09 -4.06 -4.47
CA HIS A 104 -15.03 -4.64 -5.43
C HIS A 104 -14.99 -6.17 -5.47
N ARG A 105 -13.97 -6.77 -4.83
CA ARG A 105 -13.90 -8.21 -4.59
C ARG A 105 -14.84 -8.68 -3.48
N TRP A 106 -15.32 -7.75 -2.65
CA TRP A 106 -16.18 -8.09 -1.51
C TRP A 106 -17.62 -8.14 -1.98
N LYS A 107 -18.39 -9.10 -1.47
CA LYS A 107 -19.81 -9.20 -1.79
C LYS A 107 -20.54 -7.98 -1.21
N ALA A 108 -21.59 -7.51 -1.90
CA ALA A 108 -22.42 -6.43 -1.39
C ALA A 108 -22.98 -6.72 0.02
N GLU A 109 -23.32 -7.98 0.30
CA GLU A 109 -23.74 -8.44 1.63
C GLU A 109 -22.67 -8.24 2.70
N ASP A 110 -21.40 -8.47 2.37
CA ASP A 110 -20.30 -8.30 3.29
C ASP A 110 -20.04 -6.82 3.59
N LEU A 111 -20.17 -5.95 2.59
CA LEU A 111 -20.09 -4.49 2.76
C LEU A 111 -21.17 -3.98 3.71
N ILE A 112 -22.41 -4.47 3.60
CA ILE A 112 -23.50 -4.10 4.51
C ILE A 112 -23.19 -4.55 5.94
N ARG A 113 -22.67 -5.77 6.12
CA ARG A 113 -22.25 -6.27 7.45
C ARG A 113 -21.11 -5.46 8.03
N LEU A 114 -20.15 -5.04 7.20
CA LEU A 114 -19.05 -4.18 7.60
C LEU A 114 -19.56 -2.83 8.08
N THR A 115 -20.42 -2.15 7.32
CA THR A 115 -20.99 -0.86 7.72
C THR A 115 -21.68 -0.95 9.07
N LYS A 116 -22.53 -1.96 9.29
CA LYS A 116 -23.17 -2.21 10.59
C LYS A 116 -22.17 -2.46 11.72
N ALA A 117 -21.12 -3.24 11.45
CA ALA A 117 -20.08 -3.50 12.44
C ALA A 117 -19.29 -2.23 12.79
N PHE A 118 -19.01 -1.36 11.82
CA PHE A 118 -18.34 -0.09 12.06
C PHE A 118 -19.23 0.91 12.82
N GLU A 119 -20.53 0.97 12.52
CA GLU A 119 -21.50 1.76 13.30
C GLU A 119 -21.55 1.31 14.78
N GLN A 120 -21.46 0.00 15.02
CA GLN A 120 -21.54 -0.56 16.37
C GLN A 120 -20.24 -0.46 17.18
N TYR A 121 -19.08 -0.69 16.55
CA TYR A 121 -17.79 -0.82 17.25
C TYR A 121 -16.80 0.33 16.96
N GLY A 122 -17.06 1.17 15.97
CA GLY A 122 -16.18 2.27 15.56
C GLY A 122 -14.77 1.77 15.19
N THR A 123 -13.76 2.32 15.86
CA THR A 123 -12.33 2.03 15.62
C THR A 123 -11.82 0.76 16.31
N ASP A 124 -12.68 0.01 17.01
CA ASP A 124 -12.30 -1.26 17.62
C ASP A 124 -12.28 -2.39 16.59
N PHE A 125 -11.26 -2.37 15.73
CA PHE A 125 -11.09 -3.35 14.65
C PHE A 125 -10.97 -4.79 15.15
N ALA A 126 -10.59 -5.01 16.42
CA ALA A 126 -10.53 -6.34 16.99
C ALA A 126 -11.92 -6.94 17.20
N LYS A 127 -12.93 -6.13 17.54
CA LYS A 127 -14.34 -6.56 17.63
C LYS A 127 -14.95 -6.74 16.25
N VAL A 128 -14.71 -5.81 15.32
CA VAL A 128 -15.17 -5.93 13.91
C VAL A 128 -14.68 -7.24 13.28
N ARG A 129 -13.42 -7.61 13.51
CA ARG A 129 -12.84 -8.87 13.02
C ARG A 129 -13.49 -10.13 13.64
N LYS A 130 -14.08 -10.05 14.84
CA LYS A 130 -14.79 -11.20 15.44
C LYS A 130 -16.10 -11.49 14.71
N GLU A 131 -16.81 -10.45 14.30
CA GLU A 131 -18.03 -10.59 13.49
C GLU A 131 -17.72 -11.03 12.05
N LEU A 132 -16.59 -10.56 11.50
CA LEU A 132 -16.19 -10.82 10.12
C LEU A 132 -14.75 -11.34 10.03
N PRO A 133 -14.53 -12.64 10.34
CA PRO A 133 -13.19 -13.23 10.41
C PRO A 133 -12.50 -13.38 9.05
N HIS A 134 -13.27 -13.31 7.96
CA HIS A 134 -12.78 -13.47 6.59
C HIS A 134 -11.99 -12.24 6.08
N PHE A 135 -12.16 -11.08 6.71
CA PHE A 135 -11.44 -9.87 6.32
C PHE A 135 -10.14 -9.70 7.11
N PRO A 136 -9.00 -9.50 6.43
CA PRO A 136 -7.77 -9.17 7.12
C PRO A 136 -7.88 -7.78 7.76
N LEU A 137 -7.34 -7.66 8.98
CA LEU A 137 -7.40 -6.42 9.78
C LEU A 137 -6.86 -5.19 9.04
N ALA A 138 -5.86 -5.40 8.18
CA ALA A 138 -5.27 -4.35 7.35
C ALA A 138 -6.28 -3.77 6.34
N GLU A 139 -7.07 -4.62 5.69
CA GLU A 139 -8.08 -4.15 4.73
C GLU A 139 -9.26 -3.47 5.44
N LEU A 140 -9.66 -3.96 6.63
CA LEU A 140 -10.67 -3.31 7.46
C LEU A 140 -10.28 -1.87 7.81
N ARG A 141 -9.02 -1.65 8.18
CA ARG A 141 -8.48 -0.32 8.50
C ARG A 141 -8.49 0.61 7.29
N LEU A 142 -8.04 0.10 6.14
CA LEU A 142 -8.04 0.85 4.89
C LEU A 142 -9.46 1.24 4.45
N TYR A 143 -10.41 0.31 4.56
CA TYR A 143 -11.81 0.56 4.24
C TYR A 143 -12.43 1.60 5.19
N PHE A 144 -12.16 1.50 6.50
CA PHE A 144 -12.61 2.51 7.46
C PHE A 144 -12.06 3.91 7.14
N SER A 145 -10.75 4.04 6.85
CA SER A 145 -10.18 5.33 6.44
C SER A 145 -10.78 5.87 5.15
N PHE A 146 -11.07 5.00 4.18
CA PHE A 146 -11.72 5.37 2.92
C PHE A 146 -13.14 5.90 3.16
N MET A 147 -13.94 5.22 3.97
CA MET A 147 -15.28 5.69 4.34
C MET A 147 -15.23 7.03 5.10
N SER A 148 -14.30 7.19 6.04
CA SER A 148 -14.14 8.45 6.77
C SER A 148 -13.77 9.61 5.85
N SER A 149 -12.87 9.41 4.89
CA SER A 149 -12.53 10.45 3.90
C SER A 149 -13.70 10.82 2.99
N ALA A 150 -14.57 9.85 2.65
CA ALA A 150 -15.74 10.11 1.83
C ALA A 150 -16.81 10.93 2.58
N LEU A 151 -16.93 10.72 3.90
CA LEU A 151 -17.85 11.49 4.75
C LEU A 151 -17.39 12.94 4.91
N GLU A 152 -16.09 13.19 5.06
CA GLU A 152 -15.54 14.56 5.15
C GLU A 152 -15.81 15.38 3.88
N THR A 153 -15.87 14.75 2.70
CA THR A 153 -16.17 15.44 1.45
C THR A 153 -17.64 15.86 1.32
N ASP A 154 -18.59 15.10 1.88
CA ASP A 154 -20.01 15.46 1.83
C ASP A 154 -20.33 16.63 2.77
N ASP A 155 -19.70 16.70 3.94
CA ASP A 155 -19.88 17.82 4.87
C ASP A 155 -19.33 19.13 4.31
N GLN A 156 -18.25 19.10 3.52
CA GLN A 156 -17.74 20.29 2.84
C GLN A 156 -18.64 20.78 1.70
N GLN A 157 -19.34 19.88 1.02
CA GLN A 157 -20.31 20.25 -0.02
C GLN A 157 -21.63 20.76 0.57
N ALA A 158 -22.01 20.33 1.77
CA ALA A 158 -23.21 20.80 2.46
C ALA A 158 -23.07 22.22 3.03
N ILE A 159 -21.85 22.68 3.34
CA ILE A 159 -21.60 24.02 3.91
C ILE A 159 -21.55 25.11 2.81
N HIS A 160 -21.47 24.73 1.54
CA HIS A 160 -21.39 25.65 0.39
C HIS A 160 -22.64 25.71 -0.51
N ARG A 161 -23.79 25.22 -0.02
CA ARG A 161 -25.11 25.41 -0.65
C ARG A 161 -26.04 26.23 0.24
#